data_AF-A0A1I7EIM7-F1
#
_entry.id   AF-A0A1I7EIM7-F1
#
_cell.length_a   1.000
_cell.length_b   1.000
_cell.length_c   1.000
_cell.angle_alpha   90.00
_cell.angle_beta   90.00
_cell.angle_gamma   90.00
#
_symmetry.space_group_name_H-M   'P 1'
#
loop_
_entity.id
_entity.type
_entity.pdbx_description
1 polymer ?
#
loop_
_entity_poly.entity_id
_entity_poly.type
_entity_poly.pdbx_seq_one_letter_code
_entity_poly.pdbx_strand_id
1 'polypeptide(L)'
;MSTELLQGSCHCGTVKFEVRTDVQPAGRCNCSLCRRKGALMTPPFAAGELKILKGEEALTLYQFNTRTAKHYFCKHCGIYPFHQTRRDPQLWRVNIGCLEGVDPYTLEASVANGASLSVAEDA
;
A
#
# COMPACT_ATOMS: atom_id res chain seq x y z
N MET A 1 -10.73 18.47 1.52
CA MET A 1 -11.26 17.10 1.34
C MET A 1 -11.16 16.43 2.70
N SER A 2 -12.22 15.79 3.17
CA SER A 2 -12.33 15.29 4.54
C SER A 2 -11.87 13.84 4.56
N THR A 3 -10.79 13.56 5.30
CA THR A 3 -10.28 12.19 5.45
C THR A 3 -11.25 11.35 6.29
N GLU A 4 -11.63 10.19 5.76
CA GLU A 4 -12.56 9.26 6.41
C GLU A 4 -11.79 8.18 7.19
N LEU A 5 -12.37 7.69 8.28
CA LEU A 5 -11.84 6.51 8.98
C LEU A 5 -12.36 5.25 8.29
N LEU A 6 -11.47 4.51 7.64
CA LEU A 6 -11.77 3.32 6.86
C LEU A 6 -11.20 2.07 7.55
N GLN A 7 -11.98 1.00 7.54
CA GLN A 7 -11.53 -0.31 8.00
C GLN A 7 -10.97 -1.12 6.84
N GLY A 8 -9.99 -1.97 7.13
CA GLY A 8 -9.43 -2.86 6.13
C GLY A 8 -8.86 -4.14 6.70
N SER A 9 -8.68 -5.11 5.82
CA SER A 9 -8.10 -6.40 6.17
C SER A 9 -7.37 -7.05 5.00
N CYS A 10 -6.48 -7.98 5.30
CA CYS A 10 -6.03 -8.92 4.28
C CYS A 10 -7.14 -9.93 3.93
N HIS A 11 -7.01 -10.64 2.81
CA HIS A 11 -8.05 -11.57 2.33
C HIS A 11 -8.47 -12.63 3.37
N CYS A 12 -7.51 -13.21 4.12
CA CYS A 12 -7.83 -14.20 5.14
C CYS A 12 -8.30 -13.60 6.47
N GLY A 13 -8.36 -12.27 6.59
CA GLY A 13 -8.83 -11.56 7.79
C GLY A 13 -7.88 -11.62 9.01
N THR A 14 -6.69 -12.23 8.87
CA THR A 14 -5.70 -12.30 9.96
C THR A 14 -5.16 -10.93 10.31
N VAL A 15 -4.78 -10.16 9.28
CA VAL A 15 -4.36 -8.76 9.42
C VAL A 15 -5.60 -7.90 9.31
N LYS A 16 -5.88 -7.10 10.35
CA LYS A 16 -6.93 -6.09 10.35
C LYS A 16 -6.32 -4.75 10.75
N PHE A 17 -6.78 -3.67 10.12
CA PHE A 17 -6.28 -2.33 10.35
C PHE A 17 -7.39 -1.30 10.15
N GLU A 18 -7.18 -0.11 10.71
CA GLU A 18 -7.94 1.09 10.40
C GLU A 18 -7.00 2.15 9.85
N VAL A 19 -7.49 2.96 8.93
CA VAL A 19 -6.74 4.07 8.34
C VAL A 19 -7.60 5.30 8.17
N ARG A 20 -7.09 6.48 8.52
CA ARG A 20 -7.73 7.75 8.19
C ARG A 20 -7.11 8.32 6.91
N THR A 21 -7.84 8.24 5.80
CA THR A 21 -7.34 8.70 4.49
C THR A 21 -8.49 8.90 3.50
N ASP A 22 -8.19 9.55 2.38
CA ASP A 22 -9.07 9.57 1.22
C ASP A 22 -8.78 8.35 0.33
N VAL A 23 -9.73 7.96 -0.53
CA VAL A 23 -9.47 6.92 -1.56
C VAL A 23 -9.02 7.53 -2.89
N GLN A 24 -9.15 8.84 -3.06
CA GLN A 24 -8.75 9.61 -4.25
C GLN A 24 -7.87 10.83 -3.85
N PRO A 25 -6.87 11.23 -4.67
CA PRO A 25 -6.46 10.61 -5.93
C PRO A 25 -5.80 9.23 -5.74
N ALA A 26 -6.35 8.22 -6.41
CA ALA A 26 -5.79 6.87 -6.41
C ALA A 26 -4.62 6.77 -7.41
N GLY A 27 -3.66 5.90 -7.13
CA GLY A 27 -2.50 5.78 -8.00
C GLY A 27 -1.83 4.42 -8.00
N ARG A 28 -1.36 4.03 -9.18
CA ARG A 28 -0.48 2.89 -9.41
C ARG A 28 0.96 3.36 -9.65
N CYS A 29 1.88 2.41 -9.66
CA CYS A 29 3.29 2.64 -9.99
C CYS A 29 3.73 1.57 -11.00
N ASN A 30 4.47 1.98 -12.02
CA ASN A 30 4.94 1.08 -13.08
C ASN A 30 6.29 0.39 -12.78
N CYS A 31 6.87 0.55 -11.59
CA CYS A 31 8.15 -0.10 -11.26
C CYS A 31 8.02 -1.64 -11.27
N SER A 32 9.16 -2.32 -11.34
CA SER A 32 9.23 -3.78 -11.46
C SER A 32 8.44 -4.54 -10.38
N LEU A 33 8.39 -4.03 -9.15
CA LEU A 33 7.58 -4.62 -8.06
C LEU A 33 6.09 -4.24 -8.21
N CYS A 34 5.78 -2.96 -8.37
CA CYS A 34 4.39 -2.48 -8.33
C CYS A 34 3.55 -3.01 -9.50
N ARG A 35 4.13 -3.15 -10.70
CA ARG A 35 3.44 -3.78 -11.83
C ARG A 35 3.06 -5.24 -11.57
N ARG A 36 3.84 -5.96 -10.75
CA ARG A 36 3.56 -7.36 -10.36
C ARG A 36 2.50 -7.45 -9.27
N LYS A 37 2.45 -6.47 -8.37
CA LYS A 37 1.41 -6.39 -7.33
C LYS A 37 0.04 -6.02 -7.90
N GLY A 38 0.00 -5.16 -8.92
CA GLY A 38 -1.25 -4.70 -9.54
C GLY A 38 -2.15 -3.84 -8.64
N ALA A 39 -1.73 -3.57 -7.39
CA ALA A 39 -2.54 -2.88 -6.40
C ALA A 39 -2.80 -1.41 -6.76
N LEU A 40 -4.05 -0.98 -6.57
CA LEU A 40 -4.43 0.43 -6.58
C LEU A 40 -4.24 0.99 -5.17
N MET A 41 -3.51 2.09 -5.04
CA MET A 41 -3.10 2.61 -3.73
C MET A 41 -3.76 3.97 -3.46
N THR A 42 -4.12 4.22 -2.20
CA THR A 42 -4.62 5.52 -1.69
C THR A 42 -3.63 6.67 -1.96
N PRO A 43 -4.01 7.94 -1.81
CA PRO A 43 -3.05 9.02 -1.56
C PRO A 43 -2.10 8.68 -0.40
N PRO A 44 -0.91 9.31 -0.36
CA PRO A 44 -0.01 9.17 0.78
C PRO A 44 -0.58 9.86 2.02
N PHE A 45 -0.39 9.25 3.18
CA PHE A 45 -0.80 9.76 4.48
C PHE A 45 0.30 9.55 5.54
N ALA A 46 0.23 10.26 6.66
CA ALA A 46 1.22 10.17 7.73
C ALA A 46 1.11 8.84 8.51
N ALA A 47 2.22 8.32 9.03
CA ALA A 47 2.24 7.03 9.74
C ALA A 47 1.20 6.90 10.88
N GLY A 48 0.92 8.00 11.60
CA GLY A 48 -0.06 8.03 12.69
C GLY A 48 -1.51 7.81 12.26
N GLU A 49 -1.81 7.90 10.97
CA GLU A 49 -3.16 7.68 10.43
C GLU A 49 -3.48 6.21 10.17
N LEU A 50 -2.50 5.30 10.24
CA LEU A 50 -2.68 3.85 10.08
C LEU A 50 -2.45 3.14 11.41
N LYS A 51 -3.43 2.35 11.84
CA LYS A 51 -3.33 1.53 13.05
C LYS A 51 -3.64 0.07 12.73
N ILE A 52 -2.70 -0.81 13.07
CA ILE A 52 -2.91 -2.25 12.99
C ILE A 52 -3.73 -2.66 14.22
N LEU A 53 -4.88 -3.30 13.98
CA LEU A 53 -5.80 -3.75 15.02
C LEU A 53 -5.54 -5.20 15.42
N LYS A 54 -5.08 -6.03 14.47
CA LYS A 54 -4.78 -7.46 14.69
C LYS A 54 -3.79 -7.98 13.64
N GLY A 55 -3.00 -8.98 14.02
CA GLY A 55 -2.21 -9.79 13.10
C GLY A 55 -0.90 -9.14 12.64
N GLU A 56 -0.31 -8.28 13.46
CA GLU A 56 0.98 -7.65 13.17
C GLU A 56 2.09 -8.71 12.97
N GLU A 57 2.06 -9.78 13.76
CA GLU A 57 2.94 -10.94 13.66
C GLU A 57 2.76 -11.75 12.36
N ALA A 58 1.66 -11.55 11.65
CA ALA A 58 1.40 -12.15 10.35
C ALA A 58 1.89 -11.30 9.18
N LEU A 59 2.38 -10.08 9.42
CA LEU A 59 2.98 -9.24 8.40
C LEU A 59 4.42 -9.65 8.14
N THR A 60 4.78 -9.77 6.86
CA THR A 60 6.15 -9.95 6.39
C THR A 60 6.62 -8.70 5.68
N LEU A 61 7.80 -8.22 6.06
CA LEU A 61 8.46 -7.08 5.45
C LEU A 61 9.27 -7.52 4.22
N TYR A 62 9.02 -6.88 3.09
CA TYR A 62 9.83 -6.98 1.88
C TYR A 62 10.46 -5.62 1.55
N GLN A 63 11.78 -5.62 1.36
CA GLN A 63 12.59 -4.46 0.95
C GLN A 63 13.52 -4.90 -0.18
N PHE A 64 13.72 -4.02 -1.15
CA PHE A 64 14.59 -4.25 -2.30
C PHE A 64 15.22 -2.93 -2.76
N ASN A 65 16.15 -2.99 -3.72
CA ASN A 65 16.82 -1.83 -4.30
C ASN A 65 17.46 -0.97 -3.18
N THR A 66 17.08 0.30 -3.00
CA THR A 66 17.61 1.17 -1.94
C THR A 66 17.23 0.74 -0.51
N ARG A 67 16.35 -0.26 -0.36
CA ARG A 67 15.77 -0.70 0.91
C ARG A 67 15.01 0.39 1.67
N THR A 68 14.66 1.50 1.02
CA THR A 68 13.96 2.62 1.66
C THR A 68 12.47 2.31 1.87
N ALA A 69 11.77 1.88 0.81
CA ALA A 69 10.37 1.49 0.92
C ALA A 69 10.23 0.19 1.72
N LYS A 70 9.26 0.16 2.64
CA LYS A 70 8.91 -1.02 3.43
C LYS A 70 7.57 -1.57 3.00
N HIS A 71 7.57 -2.64 2.24
CA HIS A 71 6.34 -3.27 1.75
C HIS A 71 5.93 -4.41 2.68
N TYR A 72 4.70 -4.38 3.21
CA TYR A 72 4.20 -5.43 4.09
C TYR A 72 3.19 -6.31 3.38
N PHE A 73 3.27 -7.62 3.54
CA PHE A 73 2.26 -8.56 3.04
C PHE A 73 1.91 -9.60 4.12
N CYS A 74 0.69 -10.13 4.07
CA CYS A 74 0.26 -11.18 4.97
C CYS A 74 0.93 -12.51 4.59
N LYS A 75 1.65 -13.13 5.53
CA LYS A 75 2.34 -14.41 5.30
C LYS A 75 1.40 -15.60 5.05
N HIS A 76 0.11 -15.46 5.36
CA HIS A 76 -0.88 -16.52 5.19
C HIS A 76 -1.60 -16.48 3.84
N CYS A 77 -1.93 -15.29 3.33
CA CYS A 77 -2.69 -15.15 2.07
C CYS A 77 -1.96 -14.36 0.97
N GLY A 78 -0.74 -13.87 1.23
CA GLY A 78 0.05 -13.11 0.25
C GLY A 78 -0.43 -11.68 -0.01
N ILE A 79 -1.60 -11.27 0.52
CA ILE A 79 -2.15 -9.93 0.28
C ILE A 79 -1.22 -8.86 0.83
N TYR A 80 -1.04 -7.81 0.02
CA TYR A 80 -0.25 -6.62 0.28
C TYR A 80 -1.18 -5.47 0.76
N PRO A 81 -1.37 -5.27 2.09
CA PRO A 81 -2.29 -4.26 2.60
C PRO A 81 -1.74 -2.84 2.54
N PHE A 82 -0.45 -2.62 2.81
CA PHE A 82 0.13 -1.27 2.88
C PHE A 82 1.65 -1.25 2.75
N HIS A 83 2.22 -0.06 2.59
CA HIS A 83 3.66 0.17 2.66
C HIS A 83 4.02 1.58 3.12
N GLN A 84 5.24 1.70 3.64
CA GLN A 84 5.96 2.96 3.77
C GLN A 84 6.61 3.30 2.43
N THR A 85 6.44 4.54 1.94
CA THR A 85 6.85 4.90 0.58
C THR A 85 8.37 5.11 0.46
N ARG A 86 8.88 4.99 -0.78
CA ARG A 86 10.29 5.33 -1.09
C ARG A 86 10.54 6.83 -1.16
N ARG A 87 9.61 7.59 -1.78
CA ARG A 87 9.80 9.02 -2.08
C ARG A 87 9.84 9.84 -0.80
N ASP A 88 8.98 9.49 0.15
CA ASP A 88 8.96 10.08 1.47
C ASP A 88 8.80 8.95 2.51
N PRO A 89 9.85 8.62 3.27
CA PRO A 89 9.79 7.60 4.31
C PRO A 89 8.85 7.95 5.47
N GLN A 90 8.35 9.19 5.59
CA GLN A 90 7.35 9.54 6.61
C GLN A 90 5.94 9.16 6.19
N LEU A 91 5.73 8.89 4.90
CA LEU A 91 4.42 8.63 4.31
C LEU A 91 4.18 7.15 4.05
N TRP A 92 2.91 6.78 4.17
CA TRP A 92 2.38 5.45 3.98
C TRP A 92 1.24 5.47 2.95
N ARG A 93 0.95 4.31 2.37
CA ARG A 93 -0.20 4.12 1.47
C ARG A 93 -0.81 2.74 1.70
N VAL A 94 -2.13 2.67 1.62
CA VAL A 94 -2.92 1.43 1.71
C VAL A 94 -3.36 0.98 0.32
N ASN A 95 -3.42 -0.33 0.12
CA ASN A 95 -4.04 -0.96 -1.03
C ASN A 95 -5.56 -0.85 -0.89
N ILE A 96 -6.21 -0.14 -1.81
CA ILE A 96 -7.64 0.13 -1.77
C ILE A 96 -8.46 -1.17 -1.80
N GLY A 97 -7.98 -2.21 -2.48
CA GLY A 97 -8.66 -3.51 -2.48
C GLY A 97 -8.68 -4.25 -1.13
N CYS A 98 -8.01 -3.70 -0.10
CA CYS A 98 -8.08 -4.19 1.27
C CYS A 98 -9.06 -3.39 2.15
N LEU A 99 -9.64 -2.31 1.63
CA LEU A 99 -10.58 -1.44 2.37
C LEU A 99 -12.00 -1.96 2.24
N GLU A 100 -12.72 -2.01 3.36
CA GLU A 100 -14.11 -2.46 3.39
C GLU A 100 -15.03 -1.44 2.71
N GLY A 101 -15.97 -1.92 1.90
CA GLY A 101 -16.96 -1.07 1.23
C GLY A 101 -16.43 -0.21 0.07
N VAL A 102 -15.15 -0.35 -0.32
CA VAL A 102 -14.57 0.39 -1.44
C VAL A 102 -14.33 -0.55 -2.63
N ASP A 103 -14.98 -0.28 -3.76
CA ASP A 103 -14.68 -0.98 -5.02
C ASP A 103 -13.55 -0.25 -5.79
N PRO A 104 -12.32 -0.80 -5.81
CA PRO A 104 -11.20 -0.15 -6.51
C PRO A 104 -11.37 -0.09 -8.02
N TYR A 105 -12.29 -0.85 -8.63
CA TYR A 105 -12.52 -0.85 -10.07
C TYR A 105 -13.41 0.30 -10.54
N THR A 106 -14.08 0.98 -9.62
CA THR A 106 -14.89 2.19 -9.94
C THR A 106 -14.07 3.48 -9.87
N LEU A 107 -12.81 3.40 -9.45
CA LEU A 107 -11.95 4.54 -9.19
C LEU A 107 -11.03 4.85 -10.39
N GLU A 108 -10.96 6.12 -10.78
CA GLU A 108 -9.91 6.60 -11.68
C GLU A 108 -8.54 6.52 -11.01
N ALA A 109 -7.50 6.25 -11.80
CA ALA A 109 -6.15 6.02 -11.28
C ALA A 109 -5.07 6.59 -12.19
N SER A 110 -4.16 7.37 -11.59
CA SER A 110 -2.93 7.79 -12.25
C SER A 110 -1.86 6.68 -12.17
N VAL A 111 -0.88 6.72 -13.08
CA VAL A 111 0.29 5.83 -13.03
C VAL A 111 1.56 6.64 -12.86
N ALA A 112 2.21 6.49 -11.71
CA ALA A 112 3.52 7.10 -11.47
C ALA A 112 4.63 6.34 -12.21
N ASN A 113 5.56 7.07 -12.82
CA ASN A 113 6.80 6.51 -13.36
C ASN A 113 7.77 6.17 -12.21
N GLY A 114 7.63 4.98 -11.64
CA GLY A 114 8.55 4.44 -10.65
C GLY A 114 9.66 3.59 -11.25
N ALA A 115 9.55 3.18 -12.52
CA ALA A 115 10.61 2.46 -13.22
C ALA A 115 11.89 3.31 -13.30
N SER A 116 11.76 4.61 -13.54
CA SER A 116 12.89 5.57 -13.57
C SER A 116 13.58 5.78 -12.21
N LEU A 117 13.08 5.18 -11.13
CA LEU A 117 13.64 5.30 -9.78
C LEU A 117 14.53 4.12 -9.37
N SER A 118 14.71 3.12 -10.26
CA SER A 118 15.66 2.04 -10.02
C SER A 118 17.07 2.59 -9.92
N VAL A 119 17.89 2.06 -8.99
CA VAL A 119 19.34 2.33 -8.95
C VAL A 119 20.15 1.05 -9.19
N ALA A 120 19.47 -0.07 -9.43
CA ALA A 120 20.08 -1.26 -10.00
C ALA A 120 20.06 -1.10 -11.52
N GLU A 121 21.20 -1.35 -12.16
CA GLU A 121 21.28 -1.52 -13.60
C GLU A 121 20.41 -2.71 -14.02
N ASP A 122 19.74 -2.59 -15.17
CA ASP A 122 18.98 -3.72 -15.74
C ASP A 122 19.99 -4.82 -16.10
N ALA A 123 20.03 -5.88 -15.29
CA ALA A 123 20.84 -7.08 -15.53
C ALA A 123 20.26 -7.92 -16.68
#